data_AF-A0A952UI53-F1
#
_entry.id   AF-A0A952UI53-F1
#
_cell.length_a   1.000
_cell.length_b   1.000
_cell.length_c   1.000
_cell.angle_alpha   90.00
_cell.angle_beta   90.00
_cell.angle_gamma   90.00
#
_symmetry.space_group_name_H-M   'P 1'
#
loop_
_entity.id
_entity.type
_entity.pdbx_description
1 polymer ?
#
loop_
_entity_poly.entity_id
_entity_poly.type
_entity_poly.pdbx_seq_one_letter_code
_entity_poly.pdbx_strand_id
1 'polypeptide(L)'
;MTWFARPSTDPELDRRLRGHSGFTLSGDPTDKVLFARGGWNREIVVGQPGRQAVNGSLYGLPELADNNPLVCADLFSVPSPEATLALIGLGPLVRAGLIVEDPVVQLSFEPAHGDIGPALAELGWQSDVVVHADPQELGSVLAAVCMAEIEAMADYSELDSLFEEAFGRSFFIRGVDALTWDVEHVRGWDNAVYTLRVSPFEDRALVTVLVMADKNGKCGAGQIVHTMNVMCGFEECLGLSVPTAAD
;
A
#
# COMPACT_ATOMS: atom_id res chain seq x y z
N MET A 1 -24.04 -0.42 17.19
CA MET A 1 -23.43 -1.74 17.50
C MET A 1 -21.93 -1.53 17.62
N THR A 2 -21.31 -1.99 18.70
CA THR A 2 -19.90 -1.73 19.03
C THR A 2 -18.97 -2.72 18.32
N TRP A 3 -17.84 -2.23 17.80
CA TRP A 3 -16.75 -3.07 17.30
C TRP A 3 -15.74 -3.38 18.42
N PHE A 4 -15.24 -4.61 18.44
CA PHE A 4 -14.19 -5.03 19.34
C PHE A 4 -12.93 -5.39 18.56
N ALA A 5 -11.76 -5.08 19.10
CA ALA A 5 -10.48 -5.52 18.55
C ALA A 5 -9.66 -6.24 19.65
N ARG A 6 -8.82 -7.18 19.25
CA ARG A 6 -7.80 -7.74 20.14
C ARG A 6 -6.63 -6.76 20.27
N PRO A 7 -6.01 -6.60 21.45
CA PRO A 7 -4.72 -5.94 21.56
C PRO A 7 -3.67 -6.63 20.66
N SER A 8 -2.66 -5.89 20.23
CA SER A 8 -1.60 -6.41 19.36
C SER A 8 -0.31 -6.69 20.15
N THR A 9 0.47 -7.67 19.72
CA THR A 9 1.87 -7.83 20.18
C THR A 9 2.83 -6.90 19.45
N ASP A 10 2.42 -6.35 18.30
CA ASP A 10 3.15 -5.24 17.65
C ASP A 10 2.90 -3.94 18.45
N PRO A 11 3.95 -3.31 19.01
CA PRO A 11 3.78 -2.15 19.90
C PRO A 11 3.14 -0.94 19.23
N GLU A 12 3.40 -0.72 17.94
CA GLU A 12 2.90 0.45 17.22
C GLU A 12 1.43 0.27 16.84
N LEU A 13 1.05 -0.91 16.35
CA LEU A 13 -0.33 -1.26 16.12
C LEU A 13 -1.13 -1.27 17.42
N ASP A 14 -0.59 -1.83 18.52
CA ASP A 14 -1.27 -1.85 19.82
C ASP A 14 -1.52 -0.42 20.34
N ARG A 15 -0.54 0.47 20.22
CA ARG A 15 -0.66 1.89 20.56
C ARG A 15 -1.80 2.55 19.77
N ARG A 16 -1.87 2.32 18.46
CA ARG A 16 -2.92 2.88 17.58
C ARG A 16 -4.29 2.32 17.93
N LEU A 17 -4.42 1.01 18.12
CA LEU A 17 -5.66 0.35 18.51
C LEU A 17 -6.20 0.87 19.85
N ARG A 18 -5.33 1.13 20.84
CA ARG A 18 -5.71 1.74 22.12
C ARG A 18 -6.19 3.19 21.99
N GLY A 19 -5.65 3.93 21.03
CA GLY A 19 -6.05 5.31 20.73
C GLY A 19 -7.26 5.43 19.81
N HIS A 20 -7.69 4.32 19.19
CA HIS A 20 -8.72 4.33 18.16
C HIS A 20 -10.13 4.38 18.74
N SER A 21 -10.88 5.45 18.48
CA SER A 21 -12.22 5.67 19.05
C SER A 21 -13.31 4.72 18.51
N GLY A 22 -13.07 4.08 17.36
CA GLY A 22 -14.01 3.14 16.74
C GLY A 22 -14.04 1.74 17.37
N PHE A 23 -13.07 1.37 18.22
CA PHE A 23 -12.94 0.01 18.77
C PHE A 23 -12.92 0.00 20.29
N THR A 24 -13.49 -1.07 20.87
CA THR A 24 -13.25 -1.45 22.27
C THR A 24 -12.28 -2.62 22.31
N LEU A 25 -11.15 -2.49 22.99
CA LEU A 25 -10.20 -3.60 23.11
C LEU A 25 -10.70 -4.67 24.09
N SER A 26 -10.52 -5.95 23.76
CA SER A 26 -10.95 -7.05 24.63
C SER A 26 -10.10 -8.32 24.54
N GLY A 27 -9.86 -8.93 25.71
CA GLY A 27 -9.04 -10.12 25.95
C GLY A 27 -7.55 -9.94 25.62
N ASP A 28 -6.86 -11.04 25.31
CA ASP A 28 -5.40 -11.09 25.33
C ASP A 28 -4.75 -10.57 24.03
N PRO A 29 -3.52 -10.00 24.11
CA PRO A 29 -2.74 -9.62 22.94
C PRO A 29 -2.44 -10.79 22.00
N THR A 30 -2.45 -10.53 20.69
CA THR A 30 -2.13 -11.50 19.63
C THR A 30 -1.23 -10.87 18.57
N ASP A 31 -0.50 -11.73 17.87
CA ASP A 31 0.25 -11.47 16.65
C ASP A 31 -0.63 -11.24 15.41
N LYS A 32 -1.94 -11.51 15.50
CA LYS A 32 -2.92 -11.33 14.43
C LYS A 32 -3.77 -10.09 14.66
N VAL A 33 -4.23 -9.49 13.56
CA VAL A 33 -5.18 -8.37 13.63
C VAL A 33 -6.59 -8.94 13.64
N LEU A 34 -7.19 -9.07 14.82
CA LEU A 34 -8.52 -9.68 14.99
C LEU A 34 -9.52 -8.65 15.51
N PHE A 35 -10.67 -8.55 14.85
CA PHE A 35 -11.74 -7.63 15.23
C PHE A 35 -13.12 -8.20 14.90
N ALA A 36 -14.15 -7.76 15.61
CA ALA A 36 -15.48 -8.36 15.52
C ALA A 36 -16.61 -7.39 15.83
N ARG A 37 -17.79 -7.68 15.26
CA ARG A 37 -19.06 -7.02 15.60
C ARG A 37 -20.15 -8.07 15.81
N GLY A 38 -20.60 -8.21 17.06
CA GLY A 38 -21.52 -9.29 17.42
C GLY A 38 -20.86 -10.66 17.21
N GLY A 39 -21.49 -11.55 16.44
CA GLY A 39 -20.92 -12.87 16.11
C GLY A 39 -20.01 -12.90 14.88
N TRP A 40 -19.81 -11.77 14.21
CA TRP A 40 -19.01 -11.68 12.99
C TRP A 40 -17.54 -11.37 13.33
N ASN A 41 -16.66 -12.33 13.09
CA ASN A 41 -15.22 -12.22 13.34
C ASN A 41 -14.48 -11.94 12.03
N ARG A 42 -13.49 -11.06 12.10
CA ARG A 42 -12.72 -10.61 10.94
C ARG A 42 -11.24 -10.54 11.28
N GLU A 43 -10.41 -10.68 10.26
CA GLU A 43 -8.96 -10.75 10.36
C GLU A 43 -8.30 -9.88 9.28
N ILE A 44 -7.20 -9.23 9.64
CA ILE A 44 -6.24 -8.68 8.68
C ILE A 44 -4.91 -9.40 8.85
N VAL A 45 -4.27 -9.70 7.72
CA VAL A 45 -2.89 -10.22 7.65
C VAL A 45 -2.04 -9.45 6.67
N VAL A 46 -0.74 -9.68 6.72
CA VAL A 46 0.26 -9.00 5.88
C VAL A 46 0.90 -10.01 4.95
N GLY A 47 0.96 -9.69 3.65
CA GLY A 47 1.72 -10.45 2.66
C GLY A 47 1.27 -11.88 2.43
N GLN A 48 -0.03 -12.17 2.52
CA GLN A 48 -0.62 -13.51 2.32
C GLN A 48 -1.66 -13.51 1.18
N PRO A 49 -1.23 -13.33 -0.08
CA PRO A 49 -2.12 -13.41 -1.24
C PRO A 49 -2.77 -14.81 -1.35
N GLY A 50 -4.00 -14.87 -1.89
CA GLY A 50 -4.73 -16.13 -2.12
C GLY A 50 -5.25 -16.86 -0.86
N ARG A 51 -5.00 -16.34 0.35
CA ARG A 51 -5.53 -16.93 1.59
C ARG A 51 -7.06 -16.97 1.55
N GLN A 52 -7.68 -18.04 2.06
CA GLN A 52 -9.13 -18.27 2.00
C GLN A 52 -9.84 -17.94 3.32
N ALA A 53 -11.10 -17.50 3.25
CA ALA A 53 -11.99 -17.25 4.38
C ALA A 53 -13.46 -17.51 4.01
N VAL A 54 -14.35 -17.55 5.01
CA VAL A 54 -15.74 -18.02 4.83
C VAL A 54 -16.57 -17.07 3.95
N ASN A 55 -16.58 -15.77 4.27
CA ASN A 55 -17.28 -14.75 3.48
C ASN A 55 -16.36 -14.05 2.47
N GLY A 56 -15.39 -14.79 1.93
CA GLY A 56 -14.42 -14.27 0.97
C GLY A 56 -13.18 -13.66 1.62
N SER A 57 -12.12 -13.59 0.81
CA SER A 57 -10.83 -13.03 1.17
C SER A 57 -10.34 -12.16 0.02
N LEU A 58 -9.66 -11.09 0.36
CA LEU A 58 -9.09 -10.14 -0.59
C LEU A 58 -7.62 -9.91 -0.25
N TYR A 59 -6.85 -9.57 -1.27
CA TYR A 59 -5.48 -9.10 -1.14
C TYR A 59 -5.34 -7.81 -1.94
N GLY A 60 -4.57 -6.85 -1.42
CA GLY A 60 -4.13 -5.71 -2.20
C GLY A 60 -4.07 -4.42 -1.42
N LEU A 61 -3.70 -3.36 -2.12
CA LEU A 61 -3.67 -2.01 -1.57
C LEU A 61 -5.11 -1.47 -1.51
N PRO A 62 -5.63 -0.97 -0.36
CA PRO A 62 -6.99 -0.46 -0.27
C PRO A 62 -7.34 0.59 -1.34
N GLU A 63 -6.37 1.41 -1.74
CA GLU A 63 -6.54 2.42 -2.81
C GLU A 63 -6.71 1.85 -4.21
N LEU A 64 -6.24 0.63 -4.46
CA LEU A 64 -6.36 -0.04 -5.76
C LEU A 64 -7.43 -1.15 -5.75
N ALA A 65 -7.87 -1.56 -4.56
CA ALA A 65 -8.92 -2.55 -4.37
C ALA A 65 -10.30 -1.92 -4.59
N ASP A 66 -11.27 -2.72 -5.07
CA ASP A 66 -12.67 -2.31 -5.06
C ASP A 66 -13.17 -2.30 -3.60
N ASN A 67 -13.68 -1.16 -3.14
CA ASN A 67 -14.17 -0.98 -1.76
C ASN A 67 -15.42 -1.81 -1.44
N ASN A 68 -16.22 -2.18 -2.45
CA ASN A 68 -17.46 -2.92 -2.23
C ASN A 68 -17.27 -4.32 -1.62
N PRO A 69 -16.35 -5.17 -2.11
CA PRO A 69 -16.10 -6.47 -1.48
C PRO A 69 -15.40 -6.38 -0.10
N LEU A 70 -14.65 -5.30 0.15
CA LEU A 70 -13.89 -5.06 1.39
C LEU A 70 -14.79 -5.01 2.63
N VAL A 71 -15.97 -4.38 2.55
CA VAL A 71 -16.88 -4.22 3.70
C VAL A 71 -17.43 -5.56 4.17
N CYS A 72 -17.60 -6.54 3.27
CA CYS A 72 -18.19 -7.85 3.57
C CYS A 72 -17.16 -8.95 3.85
N ALA A 73 -15.89 -8.73 3.56
CA ALA A 73 -14.85 -9.76 3.69
C ALA A 73 -14.56 -10.12 5.15
N ASP A 74 -14.43 -11.41 5.44
CA ASP A 74 -13.95 -11.88 6.76
C ASP A 74 -12.43 -11.69 6.91
N LEU A 75 -11.71 -11.66 5.79
CA LEU A 75 -10.27 -11.60 5.76
C LEU A 75 -9.82 -10.60 4.69
N PHE A 76 -8.86 -9.75 5.06
CA PHE A 76 -8.13 -8.94 4.09
C PHE A 76 -6.62 -9.09 4.33
N SER A 77 -5.87 -9.40 3.29
CA SER A 77 -4.42 -9.37 3.33
C SER A 77 -3.92 -8.05 2.76
N VAL A 78 -3.41 -7.17 3.63
CA VAL A 78 -2.67 -6.01 3.15
C VAL A 78 -1.34 -6.48 2.54
N PRO A 79 -0.80 -5.77 1.54
CA PRO A 79 0.53 -6.05 1.02
C PRO A 79 1.59 -5.85 2.12
N SER A 80 2.71 -6.53 1.96
CA SER A 80 3.90 -6.24 2.78
C SER A 80 4.43 -4.80 2.54
N PRO A 81 5.44 -4.33 3.29
CA PRO A 81 6.13 -3.08 2.99
C PRO A 81 6.65 -3.00 1.54
N GLU A 82 7.32 -4.04 1.05
CA GLU A 82 7.89 -4.10 -0.29
C GLU A 82 6.81 -4.17 -1.38
N ALA A 83 5.76 -4.97 -1.19
CA ALA A 83 4.63 -5.02 -2.12
C ALA A 83 3.82 -3.72 -2.09
N THR A 84 3.70 -3.04 -0.94
CA THR A 84 3.04 -1.73 -0.86
C THR A 84 3.71 -0.73 -1.78
N LEU A 85 5.04 -0.59 -1.69
CA LEU A 85 5.78 0.36 -2.51
C LEU A 85 5.73 -0.02 -4.00
N ALA A 86 5.84 -1.31 -4.32
CA ALA A 86 5.75 -1.80 -5.69
C ALA A 86 4.35 -1.59 -6.29
N LEU A 87 3.27 -1.83 -5.54
CA LEU A 87 1.90 -1.59 -5.99
C LEU A 87 1.63 -0.10 -6.26
N ILE A 88 2.21 0.79 -5.46
CA ILE A 88 2.11 2.24 -5.71
C ILE A 88 2.86 2.60 -6.99
N GLY A 89 4.07 2.07 -7.18
CA GLY A 89 4.93 2.42 -8.32
C GLY A 89 4.53 1.80 -9.65
N LEU A 90 3.97 0.57 -9.63
CA LEU A 90 3.69 -0.23 -10.84
C LEU A 90 2.20 -0.50 -11.05
N GLY A 91 1.38 -0.44 -10.00
CA GLY A 91 -0.02 -0.83 -10.06
C GLY A 91 -0.83 -0.11 -11.15
N PRO A 92 -0.73 1.21 -11.30
CA PRO A 92 -1.42 1.93 -12.39
C PRO A 92 -0.97 1.44 -13.78
N LEU A 93 0.33 1.23 -14.00
CA LEU A 93 0.90 0.76 -15.27
C LEU A 93 0.44 -0.67 -15.61
N VAL A 94 0.42 -1.56 -14.61
CA VAL A 94 -0.07 -2.94 -14.76
C VAL A 94 -1.55 -2.95 -15.13
N ARG A 95 -2.39 -2.19 -14.43
CA ARG A 95 -3.84 -2.13 -14.71
C ARG A 95 -4.14 -1.56 -16.10
N ALA A 96 -3.31 -0.64 -16.58
CA ALA A 96 -3.42 -0.08 -17.93
C ALA A 96 -2.85 -1.01 -19.01
N GLY A 97 -2.16 -2.10 -18.65
CA GLY A 97 -1.55 -3.03 -19.59
C GLY A 97 -0.40 -2.42 -20.39
N LEU A 98 0.32 -1.45 -19.83
CA LEU A 98 1.36 -0.69 -20.54
C LEU A 98 2.74 -1.36 -20.51
N ILE A 99 2.99 -2.21 -19.51
CA ILE A 99 4.31 -2.81 -19.27
C ILE A 99 4.57 -3.90 -20.32
N VAL A 100 5.73 -3.84 -21.00
CA VAL A 100 6.10 -4.78 -22.07
C VAL A 100 7.18 -5.80 -21.69
N GLU A 101 7.91 -5.56 -20.60
CA GLU A 101 8.99 -6.41 -20.10
C GLU A 101 8.90 -6.56 -18.57
N ASP A 102 9.61 -7.54 -17.99
CA ASP A 102 9.61 -7.74 -16.54
C ASP A 102 10.06 -6.45 -15.81
N PRO A 103 9.19 -5.85 -14.97
CA PRO A 103 9.54 -4.64 -14.26
C PRO A 103 10.62 -4.92 -13.22
N VAL A 104 11.40 -3.90 -12.89
CA VAL A 104 12.45 -3.95 -11.88
C VAL A 104 12.04 -3.13 -10.67
N VAL A 105 12.17 -3.70 -9.47
CA VAL A 105 11.94 -3.01 -8.20
C VAL A 105 13.22 -3.04 -7.39
N GLN A 106 13.83 -1.88 -7.16
CA GLN A 106 14.95 -1.71 -6.24
C GLN A 106 14.45 -1.15 -4.91
N LEU A 107 14.70 -1.86 -3.81
CA LEU A 107 14.26 -1.50 -2.46
C LEU A 107 15.40 -0.92 -1.63
N SER A 108 15.10 0.06 -0.78
CA SER A 108 16.05 0.63 0.18
C SER A 108 16.21 -0.21 1.46
N PHE A 109 15.74 -1.45 1.46
CA PHE A 109 15.71 -2.38 2.60
C PHE A 109 15.62 -3.82 2.10
N GLU A 110 15.91 -4.78 2.97
CA GLU A 110 15.77 -6.20 2.66
C GLU A 110 14.30 -6.63 2.67
N PRO A 111 13.75 -7.16 1.57
CA PRO A 111 12.40 -7.70 1.53
C PRO A 111 12.30 -8.97 2.39
N ALA A 112 11.12 -9.23 2.96
CA ALA A 112 10.90 -10.32 3.91
C ALA A 112 9.76 -11.27 3.53
N HIS A 113 8.86 -10.88 2.61
CA HIS A 113 7.64 -11.61 2.27
C HIS A 113 7.68 -12.21 0.86
N GLY A 114 8.38 -11.55 -0.07
CA GLY A 114 8.45 -12.02 -1.46
C GLY A 114 7.11 -11.97 -2.20
N ASP A 115 6.19 -11.09 -1.78
CA ASP A 115 4.82 -10.99 -2.29
C ASP A 115 4.65 -9.94 -3.39
N ILE A 116 5.70 -9.27 -3.88
CA ILE A 116 5.61 -8.29 -4.99
C ILE A 116 4.99 -8.91 -6.25
N GLY A 117 5.52 -10.04 -6.73
CA GLY A 117 5.00 -10.72 -7.93
C GLY A 117 3.52 -11.11 -7.79
N PRO A 118 3.15 -11.85 -6.72
CA PRO A 118 1.75 -12.12 -6.40
C PRO A 118 0.89 -10.86 -6.32
N ALA A 119 1.40 -9.76 -5.76
CA ALA A 119 0.66 -8.50 -5.66
C ALA A 119 0.32 -7.90 -7.02
N LEU A 120 1.29 -7.88 -7.94
CA LEU A 120 1.07 -7.41 -9.30
C LEU A 120 0.15 -8.36 -10.07
N ALA A 121 0.17 -9.65 -9.76
CA ALA A 121 -0.71 -10.64 -10.39
C ALA A 121 -2.19 -10.41 -10.06
N GLU A 122 -2.51 -9.93 -8.86
CA GLU A 122 -3.88 -9.52 -8.49
C GLU A 122 -4.37 -8.33 -9.33
N LEU A 123 -3.46 -7.53 -9.90
CA LEU A 123 -3.77 -6.44 -10.82
C LEU A 123 -3.72 -6.86 -12.30
N GLY A 124 -3.41 -8.13 -12.58
CA GLY A 124 -3.40 -8.70 -13.93
C GLY A 124 -2.02 -8.93 -14.53
N TRP A 125 -0.92 -8.64 -13.82
CA TRP A 125 0.43 -8.99 -14.31
C TRP A 125 0.62 -10.52 -14.36
N GLN A 126 1.19 -11.04 -15.44
CA GLN A 126 1.33 -12.50 -15.64
C GLN A 126 2.77 -12.97 -15.81
N SER A 127 3.75 -12.06 -15.72
CA SER A 127 5.18 -12.37 -15.87
C SER A 127 5.94 -12.18 -14.55
N ASP A 128 7.25 -12.32 -14.59
CA ASP A 128 8.12 -12.14 -13.43
C ASP A 128 8.33 -10.66 -13.09
N VAL A 129 8.97 -10.43 -11.95
CA VAL A 129 9.43 -9.11 -11.48
C VAL A 129 10.84 -9.28 -10.96
N VAL A 130 11.75 -8.41 -11.39
CA VAL A 130 13.14 -8.44 -10.92
C VAL A 130 13.23 -7.59 -9.66
N VAL A 131 13.61 -8.20 -8.54
CA VAL A 131 13.72 -7.51 -7.25
C VAL A 131 15.17 -7.39 -6.84
N HIS A 132 15.60 -6.16 -6.53
CA HIS A 132 16.90 -5.86 -5.95
C HIS A 132 16.72 -5.16 -4.60
N ALA A 133 17.63 -5.42 -3.67
CA ALA A 133 17.71 -4.70 -2.40
C ALA A 133 19.08 -4.02 -2.32
N ASP A 134 19.06 -2.74 -1.98
CA ASP A 134 20.25 -1.96 -1.63
C ASP A 134 19.93 -1.17 -0.35
N PRO A 135 20.08 -1.79 0.84
CA PRO A 135 19.66 -1.21 2.11
C PRO A 135 20.28 0.18 2.37
N GLN A 136 19.42 1.16 2.71
CA GLN A 136 19.83 2.54 3.00
C GLN A 136 19.38 2.98 4.40
N GLU A 137 20.18 3.84 5.05
CA GLU A 137 19.86 4.43 6.36
C GLU A 137 18.95 5.67 6.21
N LEU A 138 17.64 5.44 6.05
CA LEU A 138 16.62 6.50 5.91
C LEU A 138 15.80 6.74 7.21
N GLY A 139 16.18 6.08 8.30
CA GLY A 139 15.47 6.11 9.58
C GLY A 139 14.21 5.23 9.57
N SER A 140 13.03 5.83 9.70
CA SER A 140 11.74 5.12 9.61
C SER A 140 11.20 4.99 8.19
N VAL A 141 11.78 5.71 7.22
CA VAL A 141 11.29 5.74 5.84
C VAL A 141 11.85 4.56 5.06
N LEU A 142 10.99 3.95 4.25
CA LEU A 142 11.32 2.93 3.26
C LEU A 142 11.08 3.51 1.87
N ALA A 143 11.93 3.15 0.91
CA ALA A 143 11.83 3.64 -0.46
C ALA A 143 11.94 2.50 -1.47
N ALA A 144 11.32 2.70 -2.62
CA ALA A 144 11.48 1.85 -3.79
C ALA A 144 11.70 2.68 -5.05
N VAL A 145 12.54 2.18 -5.95
CA VAL A 145 12.62 2.63 -7.34
C VAL A 145 11.99 1.53 -8.20
N CYS A 146 10.84 1.83 -8.78
CA CYS A 146 10.12 0.94 -9.68
C CYS A 146 10.40 1.37 -11.12
N MET A 147 10.84 0.44 -11.95
CA MET A 147 11.19 0.68 -13.34
C MET A 147 10.38 -0.26 -14.23
N ALA A 148 9.73 0.29 -15.24
CA ALA A 148 8.96 -0.49 -16.21
C ALA A 148 9.20 0.05 -17.62
N GLU A 149 9.43 -0.85 -18.56
CA GLU A 149 9.46 -0.51 -19.97
C GLU A 149 8.04 -0.50 -20.54
N ILE A 150 7.73 0.51 -21.34
CA ILE A 150 6.47 0.65 -22.07
C ILE A 150 6.73 0.91 -23.55
N GLU A 151 5.73 0.66 -24.40
CA GLU A 151 5.70 1.17 -25.78
C GLU A 151 5.79 2.70 -25.79
N ALA A 152 6.45 3.28 -26.79
CA ALA A 152 6.50 4.74 -26.93
C ALA A 152 5.07 5.33 -27.03
N MET A 153 4.81 6.35 -26.20
CA MET A 153 3.52 7.04 -26.18
C MET A 153 3.60 8.33 -27.00
N ALA A 154 2.49 8.73 -27.60
CA ALA A 154 2.39 10.02 -28.28
C ALA A 154 2.43 11.19 -27.29
N ASP A 155 1.86 11.00 -26.09
CA ASP A 155 1.83 11.95 -24.99
C ASP A 155 2.09 11.24 -23.66
N TYR A 156 3.21 11.54 -23.03
CA TYR A 156 3.57 10.94 -21.74
C TYR A 156 2.83 11.55 -20.54
N SER A 157 2.13 12.69 -20.71
CA SER A 157 1.28 13.24 -19.64
C SER A 157 0.03 12.38 -19.35
N GLU A 158 -0.28 11.43 -20.24
CA GLU A 158 -1.26 10.37 -19.97
C GLU A 158 -0.85 9.50 -18.78
N LEU A 159 0.46 9.35 -18.50
CA LEU A 159 0.94 8.64 -17.30
C LEU A 159 0.61 9.40 -16.02
N ASP A 160 0.74 10.72 -16.00
CA ASP A 160 0.33 11.53 -14.84
C ASP A 160 -1.18 11.39 -14.61
N SER A 161 -1.96 11.39 -15.69
CA SER A 161 -3.42 11.20 -15.63
C SER A 161 -3.80 9.82 -15.08
N LEU A 162 -3.05 8.77 -15.46
CA LEU A 162 -3.25 7.40 -14.99
C LEU A 162 -2.98 7.28 -13.48
N PHE A 163 -1.92 7.91 -12.98
CA PHE A 163 -1.62 7.93 -11.56
C PHE A 163 -2.61 8.80 -10.76
N GLU A 164 -3.06 9.91 -11.34
CA GLU A 164 -4.12 10.75 -10.75
C GLU A 164 -5.47 10.01 -10.67
N GLU A 165 -5.81 9.19 -11.67
CA GLU A 165 -6.99 8.32 -11.61
C GLU A 165 -6.89 7.30 -10.46
N ALA A 166 -5.70 6.72 -10.28
CA ALA A 166 -5.45 5.73 -9.24
C ALA A 166 -5.42 6.34 -7.83
N PHE A 167 -4.81 7.51 -7.66
CA PHE A 167 -4.45 8.04 -6.33
C PHE A 167 -4.95 9.45 -6.03
N GLY A 168 -5.48 10.20 -7.00
CA GLY A 168 -5.92 11.59 -6.82
C GLY A 168 -7.05 11.77 -5.80
N ARG A 169 -7.77 10.69 -5.48
CA ARG A 169 -8.80 10.65 -4.43
C ARG A 169 -8.32 10.04 -3.11
N SER A 170 -7.08 9.56 -3.06
CA SER A 170 -6.51 8.96 -1.86
C SER A 170 -6.15 10.03 -0.83
N PHE A 171 -6.42 9.74 0.44
CA PHE A 171 -5.90 10.53 1.55
C PHE A 171 -4.43 10.20 1.88
N PHE A 172 -3.96 9.02 1.45
CA PHE A 172 -2.71 8.43 1.91
C PHE A 172 -1.67 8.29 0.81
N ILE A 173 -1.99 8.53 -0.47
CA ILE A 173 -1.04 8.41 -1.57
C ILE A 173 -1.16 9.67 -2.42
N ARG A 174 -0.03 10.36 -2.64
CA ARG A 174 0.01 11.57 -3.46
C ARG A 174 1.28 11.67 -4.28
N GLY A 175 1.17 12.26 -5.47
CA GLY A 175 2.33 12.67 -6.26
C GLY A 175 3.04 13.86 -5.61
N VAL A 176 4.37 13.91 -5.70
CA VAL A 176 5.18 15.08 -5.32
C VAL A 176 6.16 15.46 -6.42
N ASP A 177 6.51 16.74 -6.47
CA ASP A 177 7.48 17.25 -7.42
C ASP A 177 8.88 16.68 -7.14
N ALA A 178 9.59 16.29 -8.18
CA ALA A 178 10.92 15.70 -8.06
C ALA A 178 11.96 16.66 -7.46
N LEU A 179 11.75 17.97 -7.50
CA LEU A 179 12.58 19.00 -6.87
C LEU A 179 12.39 19.08 -5.36
N THR A 180 11.27 18.59 -4.83
CA THR A 180 10.97 18.57 -3.40
C THR A 180 11.01 17.16 -2.82
N TRP A 181 11.57 16.19 -3.55
CA TRP A 181 11.69 14.80 -3.12
C TRP A 181 12.55 14.66 -1.85
N ASP A 182 11.90 14.41 -0.73
CA ASP A 182 12.51 14.35 0.60
C ASP A 182 11.75 13.37 1.52
N VAL A 183 12.47 12.74 2.46
CA VAL A 183 11.93 11.79 3.44
C VAL A 183 10.93 12.43 4.41
N GLU A 184 11.02 13.74 4.65
CA GLU A 184 10.11 14.46 5.56
C GLU A 184 8.65 14.50 5.06
N HIS A 185 8.41 14.24 3.77
CA HIS A 185 7.05 14.11 3.23
C HIS A 185 6.25 12.94 3.79
N VAL A 186 6.94 11.95 4.37
CA VAL A 186 6.32 10.70 4.85
C VAL A 186 6.77 10.32 6.25
N ARG A 187 7.89 10.85 6.75
CA ARG A 187 8.43 10.48 8.06
C ARG A 187 7.41 10.71 9.18
N GLY A 188 7.06 9.64 9.88
CA GLY A 188 6.10 9.67 10.99
C GLY A 188 4.63 9.80 10.56
N TRP A 189 4.35 9.84 9.27
CA TRP A 189 3.00 9.97 8.71
C TRP A 189 2.48 8.65 8.15
N ASP A 190 1.17 8.57 7.95
CA ASP A 190 0.49 7.39 7.41
C ASP A 190 0.36 7.40 5.88
N ASN A 191 0.97 8.38 5.21
CA ASN A 191 0.97 8.49 3.76
C ASN A 191 2.21 7.85 3.10
N ALA A 192 2.08 7.63 1.80
CA ALA A 192 3.15 7.44 0.85
C ALA A 192 3.17 8.62 -0.14
N VAL A 193 4.34 8.84 -0.73
CA VAL A 193 4.50 9.76 -1.86
C VAL A 193 5.18 9.06 -3.01
N TYR A 194 4.87 9.49 -4.24
CA TYR A 194 5.57 9.04 -5.43
C TYR A 194 5.97 10.21 -6.32
N THR A 195 7.00 9.99 -7.14
CA THR A 195 7.32 10.87 -8.26
C THR A 195 7.66 10.01 -9.48
N LEU A 196 7.19 10.42 -10.65
CA LEU A 196 7.31 9.67 -11.90
C LEU A 196 8.24 10.41 -12.86
N ARG A 197 9.10 9.67 -13.55
CA ARG A 197 9.96 10.15 -14.62
C ARG A 197 9.86 9.22 -15.80
N VAL A 198 9.96 9.79 -17.00
CA VAL A 198 9.94 9.02 -18.25
C VAL A 198 11.20 9.31 -19.03
N SER A 199 11.85 8.25 -19.50
CA SER A 199 13.01 8.32 -20.38
C SER A 199 12.69 7.61 -21.69
N PRO A 200 12.24 8.33 -22.74
CA PRO A 200 11.96 7.74 -24.04
C PRO A 200 13.24 7.27 -24.76
N PHE A 201 13.16 6.16 -25.49
CA PHE A 201 14.24 5.67 -26.36
C PHE A 201 13.66 4.83 -27.51
N GLU A 202 14.12 5.07 -28.74
CA GLU A 202 13.63 4.38 -29.95
C GLU A 202 12.09 4.31 -30.01
N ASP A 203 11.51 3.11 -29.98
CA ASP A 203 10.07 2.80 -29.98
C ASP A 203 9.54 2.40 -28.59
N ARG A 204 10.28 2.77 -27.54
CA ARG A 204 10.02 2.44 -26.14
C ARG A 204 10.19 3.65 -25.22
N ALA A 205 9.82 3.47 -23.96
CA ALA A 205 10.20 4.36 -22.89
C ALA A 205 10.40 3.61 -21.57
N LEU A 206 11.33 4.10 -20.76
CA LEU A 206 11.51 3.64 -19.39
C LEU A 206 10.73 4.59 -18.47
N VAL A 207 9.72 4.06 -17.78
CA VAL A 207 9.02 4.75 -16.71
C VAL A 207 9.70 4.38 -15.40
N THR A 208 10.19 5.39 -14.68
CA THR A 208 10.81 5.26 -13.36
C THR A 208 9.92 5.95 -12.34
N VAL A 209 9.37 5.19 -11.39
CA VAL A 209 8.55 5.70 -10.30
C VAL A 209 9.30 5.48 -8.99
N LEU A 210 9.65 6.59 -8.33
CA LEU A 210 10.20 6.54 -6.99
C LEU A 210 9.04 6.62 -6.01
N VAL A 211 9.07 5.79 -4.97
CA VAL A 211 8.03 5.73 -3.93
C VAL A 211 8.70 5.76 -2.56
N MET A 212 8.14 6.53 -1.61
CA MET A 212 8.55 6.52 -0.21
C MET A 212 7.34 6.41 0.71
N ALA A 213 7.52 5.74 1.85
CA ALA A 213 6.54 5.68 2.94
C ALA A 213 7.21 5.35 4.28
N ASP A 214 6.56 5.71 5.39
CA ASP A 214 7.03 5.32 6.72
C ASP A 214 6.70 3.85 7.04
N LYS A 215 7.66 3.13 7.61
CA LYS A 215 7.52 1.72 8.02
C LYS A 215 6.48 1.49 9.10
N ASN A 216 6.17 2.50 9.90
CA ASN A 216 5.12 2.44 10.92
C ASN A 216 3.78 2.98 10.38
N GLY A 217 3.81 3.76 9.30
CA GLY A 217 2.66 4.34 8.64
C GLY A 217 2.14 3.47 7.51
N LYS A 218 2.25 3.96 6.26
CA LYS A 218 1.70 3.29 5.07
C LYS A 218 2.35 1.92 4.77
N CYS A 219 3.56 1.68 5.25
CA CYS A 219 4.23 0.38 5.16
C CYS A 219 4.08 -0.47 6.43
N GLY A 220 3.17 -0.14 7.35
CA GLY A 220 3.01 -0.90 8.59
C GLY A 220 1.64 -0.71 9.25
N ALA A 221 1.64 -0.35 10.53
CA ALA A 221 0.42 -0.29 11.34
C ALA A 221 -0.61 0.72 10.81
N GLY A 222 -0.18 1.81 10.18
CA GLY A 222 -1.09 2.77 9.53
C GLY A 222 -1.94 2.14 8.43
N GLN A 223 -1.34 1.33 7.55
CA GLN A 223 -2.03 0.58 6.51
C GLN A 223 -3.07 -0.39 7.09
N ILE A 224 -2.70 -1.08 8.18
CA ILE A 224 -3.59 -2.02 8.86
C ILE A 224 -4.81 -1.28 9.41
N VAL A 225 -4.61 -0.17 10.12
CA VAL A 225 -5.71 0.62 10.68
C VAL A 225 -6.57 1.25 9.58
N HIS A 226 -5.97 1.73 8.48
CA HIS A 226 -6.70 2.21 7.30
C HIS A 226 -7.62 1.12 6.75
N THR A 227 -7.08 -0.07 6.55
CA THR A 227 -7.85 -1.24 6.09
C THR A 227 -8.96 -1.62 7.08
N MET A 228 -8.67 -1.59 8.40
CA MET A 228 -9.67 -1.83 9.44
C MET A 228 -10.82 -0.83 9.35
N ASN A 229 -10.52 0.45 9.11
CA ASN A 229 -11.53 1.51 8.96
C ASN A 229 -12.45 1.24 7.78
N VAL A 230 -11.89 0.94 6.60
CA VAL A 230 -12.64 0.61 5.39
C VAL A 230 -13.52 -0.61 5.64
N MET A 231 -12.95 -1.69 6.17
CA MET A 231 -13.67 -2.91 6.50
C MET A 231 -14.84 -2.62 7.46
N CYS A 232 -14.64 -1.81 8.49
CA CYS A 232 -15.65 -1.52 9.51
C CYS A 232 -16.70 -0.46 9.09
N GLY A 233 -16.49 0.20 7.94
CA GLY A 233 -17.31 1.32 7.47
C GLY A 233 -17.11 2.61 8.28
N PHE A 234 -15.92 2.82 8.83
CA PHE A 234 -15.51 4.07 9.47
C PHE A 234 -14.98 5.07 8.44
N GLU A 235 -14.75 6.32 8.87
CA GLU A 235 -13.93 7.25 8.08
C GLU A 235 -12.52 6.69 7.92
N GLU A 236 -12.00 6.68 6.70
CA GLU A 236 -10.72 6.02 6.38
C GLU A 236 -9.55 6.56 7.21
N CYS A 237 -9.54 7.86 7.47
CA CYS A 237 -8.51 8.56 8.24
C CYS A 237 -8.69 8.47 9.77
N LEU A 238 -9.70 7.76 10.28
CA LEU A 238 -9.95 7.70 11.72
C LEU A 238 -8.74 7.10 12.46
N GLY A 239 -8.17 7.88 13.38
CA GLY A 239 -6.99 7.45 14.15
C GLY A 239 -5.68 7.44 13.36
N LEU A 240 -5.66 8.05 12.15
CA LEU A 240 -4.49 8.16 11.28
C LEU A 240 -4.11 9.63 11.07
N SER A 241 -2.83 9.85 10.77
CA SER A 241 -2.26 11.17 10.55
C SER A 241 -1.72 11.25 9.13
N VAL A 242 -2.31 12.15 8.34
CA VAL A 242 -1.87 12.47 6.98
C VAL A 242 -1.48 13.94 6.92
N PRO A 243 -0.42 14.31 6.17
CA PRO A 243 -0.05 15.71 6.01
C PRO A 243 -1.19 16.49 5.36
N THR A 244 -1.55 17.64 5.93
CA THR A 244 -2.51 18.55 5.28
C THR A 244 -1.80 19.36 4.20
N ALA A 245 -2.54 20.07 3.34
CA ALA A 245 -1.95 20.95 2.32
C ALA A 245 -1.10 22.11 2.90
N ALA A 246 -1.09 22.28 4.24
CA ALA A 246 -0.34 23.30 4.96
C ALA A 246 0.90 22.76 5.70
N ASP A 247 1.12 21.44 5.69
CA ASP A 247 2.26 20.73 6.30
C ASP A 247 3.31 20.37 5.24
#